data_AF-A0A1I0JVC7-F1
#
_entry.id   AF-A0A1I0JVC7-F1
#
_cell.length_a   1.000
_cell.length_b   1.000
_cell.length_c   1.000
_cell.angle_alpha   90.00
_cell.angle_beta   90.00
_cell.angle_gamma   90.00
#
_symmetry.space_group_name_H-M   'P 1'
#
loop_
_entity.id
_entity.type
_entity.pdbx_description
1 polymer ?
#
loop_
_entity_poly.entity_id
_entity_poly.type
_entity_poly.pdbx_seq_one_letter_code
_entity_poly.pdbx_strand_id
1 'polypeptide(L)'
;MTAPDWRTQVEELQARAARQRPGEAKVMALEEAARMAEVHGDLALAFEVRDALIDAATFGGYPDKALVAFAWCRAQQKKHPDRFDDGLLLWKQKWVVGRLDEFPHISRPKIQEALADIEDTYARASAGKRAVLKLRYQTARDMGDAAEAEAYWAQWVGAPRDHLTDCPACELDDEIDYHIDRGEYLRAWQKAAPILQGHQGCAEVPHLTYGSLLYPLFKLGELDEALRFHQLGYPLIHRNRDFLATVGEHLEFLVLTDNLAPALALFERHLGWALDHASHRDRFTFLAAASFLWSRLQAADRETVPLRLPKGFALYQAQGAYDTQAVLGWVKAQAQQLAARFDARNGTSRFQALLERTAQLPGEVLPCPLPSRGR
;
A
#
# COMPACT_ATOMS: atom_id res chain seq x y z
N MET A 1 -28.42 1.22 37.19
CA MET A 1 -28.21 1.55 35.77
C MET A 1 -28.21 0.24 35.02
N THR A 2 -29.29 -0.05 34.29
CA THR A 2 -29.34 -1.21 33.38
C THR A 2 -28.27 -1.01 32.30
N ALA A 3 -27.53 -2.07 31.97
CA ALA A 3 -26.56 -2.03 30.87
C ALA A 3 -27.26 -1.52 29.60
N PRO A 4 -26.64 -0.63 28.81
CA PRO A 4 -27.25 -0.13 27.58
C PRO A 4 -27.58 -1.31 26.66
N ASP A 5 -28.72 -1.22 25.97
CA ASP A 5 -29.13 -2.21 24.96
C ASP A 5 -27.99 -2.41 23.96
N TRP A 6 -27.69 -3.66 23.61
CA TRP A 6 -26.55 -4.00 22.75
C TRP A 6 -26.68 -3.34 21.38
N ARG A 7 -27.91 -3.10 20.90
CA ARG A 7 -28.16 -2.33 19.67
C ARG A 7 -27.70 -0.88 19.79
N THR A 8 -28.05 -0.21 20.89
CA THR A 8 -27.57 1.15 21.17
C THR A 8 -26.04 1.20 21.23
N GLN A 9 -25.39 0.18 21.79
CA GLN A 9 -23.93 0.10 21.79
C GLN A 9 -23.34 -0.05 20.38
N VAL A 10 -23.95 -0.87 19.52
CA VAL A 10 -23.53 -0.99 18.11
C VAL A 10 -23.71 0.34 17.37
N GLU A 11 -24.84 1.01 17.55
CA GLU A 11 -25.11 2.33 16.96
C GLU A 11 -24.09 3.38 17.42
N GLU A 12 -23.73 3.39 18.70
CA GLU A 12 -22.69 4.28 19.25
C GLU A 12 -21.31 4.00 18.64
N LEU A 13 -20.96 2.72 18.46
CA LEU A 13 -19.71 2.31 17.82
C LEU A 13 -19.67 2.73 16.34
N GLN A 14 -20.76 2.50 15.59
CA GLN A 14 -20.88 2.94 14.19
C GLN A 14 -20.82 4.47 14.08
N ALA A 15 -21.53 5.21 14.94
CA ALA A 15 -21.50 6.67 14.97
C ALA A 15 -20.11 7.22 15.33
N ARG A 16 -19.40 6.54 16.25
CA ARG A 16 -18.00 6.85 16.56
C ARG A 16 -17.08 6.58 15.36
N ALA A 17 -17.26 5.46 14.67
CA ALA A 17 -16.50 5.10 13.47
C ALA A 17 -16.75 6.08 12.31
N ALA A 18 -18.00 6.52 12.10
CA ALA A 18 -18.39 7.44 11.04
C ALA A 18 -17.70 8.82 11.15
N ARG A 19 -17.40 9.26 12.39
CA ARG A 19 -16.69 10.53 12.65
C ARG A 19 -15.17 10.44 12.49
N GLN A 20 -14.64 9.23 12.27
CA GLN A 20 -13.20 9.01 12.14
C GLN A 20 -12.79 8.83 10.68
N ARG A 21 -11.57 9.29 10.38
CA ARG A 21 -10.89 8.90 9.14
C ARG A 21 -10.58 7.40 9.17
N PRO A 22 -10.43 6.74 8.01
CA PRO A 22 -9.90 5.38 7.96
C PRO A 22 -8.60 5.26 8.75
N GLY A 23 -8.48 4.17 9.53
CA GLY A 23 -7.38 3.97 10.47
C GLY A 23 -7.78 3.08 11.66
N GLU A 24 -6.83 2.84 12.56
CA GLU A 24 -6.94 1.84 13.63
C GLU A 24 -8.22 1.96 14.46
N ALA A 25 -8.49 3.15 15.00
CA ALA A 25 -9.61 3.37 15.90
C ALA A 25 -10.98 3.19 15.22
N LYS A 26 -11.08 3.47 13.91
CA LYS A 26 -12.29 3.22 13.12
C LYS A 26 -12.49 1.73 12.89
N VAL A 27 -11.41 1.05 12.48
CA VAL A 27 -11.39 -0.41 12.24
C VAL A 27 -11.76 -1.16 13.52
N MET A 28 -11.12 -0.85 14.65
CA MET A 28 -11.42 -1.48 15.94
C MET A 28 -12.88 -1.27 16.39
N ALA A 29 -13.43 -0.06 16.18
CA ALA A 29 -14.82 0.21 16.52
C ALA A 29 -15.80 -0.63 15.67
N LEU A 30 -15.51 -0.80 14.38
CA LEU A 30 -16.33 -1.59 13.47
C LEU A 30 -16.17 -3.11 13.71
N GLU A 31 -14.97 -3.59 14.02
CA GLU A 31 -14.76 -5.00 14.44
C GLU A 31 -15.57 -5.33 15.69
N GLU A 32 -15.56 -4.44 16.68
CA GLU A 32 -16.33 -4.62 17.91
C GLU A 32 -17.84 -4.62 17.66
N ALA A 33 -18.33 -3.68 16.85
CA ALA A 33 -19.73 -3.61 16.46
C ALA A 33 -20.16 -4.87 15.68
N ALA A 34 -19.33 -5.34 14.74
CA ALA A 34 -19.58 -6.54 13.94
C ALA A 34 -19.65 -7.81 14.80
N ARG A 35 -18.75 -7.92 15.79
CA ARG A 35 -18.72 -9.02 16.75
C ARG A 35 -19.95 -9.01 17.66
N MET A 36 -20.37 -7.83 18.11
CA MET A 36 -21.55 -7.68 18.97
C MET A 36 -22.84 -8.07 18.23
N ALA A 37 -23.03 -7.57 17.00
CA ALA A 37 -24.17 -7.96 16.16
C ALA A 37 -24.22 -9.48 15.89
N GLU A 38 -23.06 -10.10 15.65
CA GLU A 38 -22.96 -11.54 15.41
C GLU A 38 -23.29 -12.37 16.65
N VAL A 39 -22.78 -12.00 17.84
CA VAL A 39 -23.08 -12.69 19.11
C VAL A 39 -24.57 -12.65 19.45
N HIS A 40 -25.26 -11.57 19.08
CA HIS A 40 -26.69 -11.41 19.29
C HIS A 40 -27.56 -11.98 18.13
N GLY A 41 -26.94 -12.60 17.12
CA GLY A 41 -27.65 -13.28 16.03
C GLY A 41 -28.28 -12.34 14.99
N ASP A 42 -27.93 -11.06 14.98
CA ASP A 42 -28.44 -10.08 14.01
C ASP A 42 -27.56 -10.08 12.75
N LEU A 43 -27.84 -11.04 11.87
CA LEU A 43 -27.03 -11.29 10.68
C LEU A 43 -27.01 -10.10 9.71
N ALA A 44 -28.13 -9.38 9.58
CA ALA A 44 -28.23 -8.24 8.67
C ALA A 44 -27.34 -7.08 9.15
N LEU A 45 -27.42 -6.76 10.44
CA LEU A 45 -26.57 -5.75 11.06
C LEU A 45 -25.09 -6.17 11.04
N ALA A 46 -24.79 -7.44 11.31
CA ALA A 46 -23.43 -7.95 11.23
C ALA A 46 -22.82 -7.85 9.82
N PHE A 47 -23.64 -8.01 8.77
CA PHE A 47 -23.23 -7.81 7.39
C PHE A 47 -22.99 -6.34 7.07
N GLU A 48 -23.93 -5.46 7.43
CA GLU A 48 -23.81 -4.02 7.22
C GLU A 48 -22.55 -3.44 7.89
N VAL A 49 -22.30 -3.80 9.16
CA VAL A 49 -21.11 -3.33 9.87
C VAL A 49 -19.83 -3.85 9.24
N ARG A 50 -19.82 -5.11 8.77
CA ARG A 50 -18.67 -5.68 8.08
C ARG A 50 -18.45 -5.06 6.70
N ASP A 51 -19.51 -4.67 6.00
CA ASP A 51 -19.40 -3.89 4.78
C ASP A 51 -18.63 -2.59 5.04
N ALA A 52 -19.05 -1.82 6.04
CA ALA A 52 -18.35 -0.60 6.44
C ALA A 52 -16.91 -0.86 6.96
N LEU A 53 -16.68 -2.02 7.59
CA LEU A 53 -15.34 -2.44 8.03
C LEU A 53 -14.41 -2.66 6.83
N ILE A 54 -14.89 -3.24 5.73
CA ILE A 54 -14.08 -3.44 4.52
C ILE A 54 -13.58 -2.10 3.98
N ASP A 55 -14.44 -1.08 3.88
CA ASP A 55 -14.03 0.27 3.50
C ASP A 55 -12.98 0.84 4.47
N ALA A 56 -13.25 0.81 5.77
CA ALA A 56 -12.36 1.39 6.78
C ALA A 56 -11.00 0.69 6.84
N ALA A 57 -10.97 -0.62 6.64
CA ALA A 57 -9.76 -1.43 6.67
C ALA A 57 -8.94 -1.27 5.39
N THR A 58 -9.60 -1.20 4.22
CA THR A 58 -8.95 -0.97 2.92
C THR A 58 -8.19 0.35 2.93
N PHE A 59 -8.87 1.46 3.24
CA PHE A 59 -8.27 2.80 3.20
C PHE A 59 -7.50 3.19 4.47
N GLY A 60 -7.44 2.28 5.46
CA GLY A 60 -6.77 2.49 6.74
C GLY A 60 -5.48 1.68 6.92
N GLY A 61 -5.08 0.91 5.91
CA GLY A 61 -3.90 0.04 5.94
C GLY A 61 -4.05 -1.20 6.81
N TYR A 62 -5.23 -1.83 6.75
CA TYR A 62 -5.53 -3.13 7.37
C TYR A 62 -6.08 -4.14 6.34
N PRO A 63 -5.30 -4.46 5.28
CA PRO A 63 -5.79 -5.31 4.19
C PRO A 63 -6.14 -6.73 4.64
N ASP A 64 -5.52 -7.25 5.70
CA ASP A 64 -5.87 -8.53 6.33
C ASP A 64 -7.28 -8.50 6.92
N LYS A 65 -7.64 -7.42 7.62
CA LYS A 65 -8.98 -7.24 8.19
C LYS A 65 -10.03 -7.04 7.11
N ALA A 66 -9.69 -6.30 6.05
CA ALA A 66 -10.56 -6.17 4.87
C ALA A 66 -10.82 -7.54 4.22
N LEU A 67 -9.77 -8.36 4.03
CA LEU A 67 -9.87 -9.71 3.49
C LEU A 67 -10.77 -10.62 4.36
N VAL A 68 -10.57 -10.62 5.68
CA VAL A 68 -11.39 -11.43 6.61
C VAL A 68 -12.85 -10.99 6.61
N ALA A 69 -13.12 -9.70 6.69
CA ALA A 69 -14.48 -9.16 6.66
C ALA A 69 -15.18 -9.47 5.33
N PHE A 70 -14.49 -9.27 4.21
CA PHE A 70 -14.99 -9.59 2.88
C PHE A 70 -15.28 -11.08 2.70
N ALA A 71 -14.36 -11.96 3.12
CA ALA A 71 -14.56 -13.40 3.04
C ALA A 71 -15.79 -13.86 3.85
N TRP A 72 -16.02 -13.26 5.02
CA TRP A 72 -17.22 -13.52 5.81
C TRP A 72 -18.47 -13.06 5.06
N CYS A 73 -18.51 -11.83 4.52
CA CYS A 73 -19.68 -11.31 3.80
C CYS A 73 -19.99 -12.16 2.56
N ARG A 74 -18.95 -12.54 1.80
CA ARG A 74 -19.08 -13.42 0.63
C ARG A 74 -19.65 -14.80 1.00
N ALA A 75 -19.25 -15.35 2.14
CA ALA A 75 -19.83 -16.59 2.65
C ALA A 75 -21.31 -16.44 3.01
N GLN A 76 -21.74 -15.28 3.53
CA GLN A 76 -23.15 -15.02 3.81
C GLN A 76 -23.98 -14.82 2.53
N GLN A 77 -23.45 -14.14 1.51
CA GLN A 77 -24.11 -14.05 0.18
C GLN A 77 -24.36 -15.45 -0.39
N LYS A 78 -23.38 -16.36 -0.32
CA LYS A 78 -23.53 -17.75 -0.79
C LYS A 78 -24.56 -18.55 0.00
N LYS A 79 -24.67 -18.34 1.33
CA LYS A 79 -25.63 -19.04 2.19
C LYS A 79 -27.04 -18.47 2.13
N HIS A 80 -27.15 -17.16 1.88
CA HIS A 80 -28.41 -16.41 1.93
C HIS A 80 -28.54 -15.47 0.71
N PRO A 81 -28.56 -16.00 -0.53
CA PRO A 81 -28.59 -15.18 -1.75
C PRO A 81 -29.84 -14.30 -1.84
N ASP A 82 -30.98 -14.75 -1.31
CA ASP A 82 -32.23 -13.95 -1.27
C ASP A 82 -32.18 -12.77 -0.29
N ARG A 83 -31.19 -12.74 0.62
CA ARG A 83 -31.01 -11.68 1.62
C ARG A 83 -29.89 -10.72 1.27
N PHE A 84 -28.82 -11.21 0.65
CA PHE A 84 -27.63 -10.43 0.35
C PHE A 84 -27.29 -10.58 -1.12
N ASP A 85 -27.60 -9.54 -1.91
CA ASP A 85 -27.34 -9.50 -3.33
C ASP A 85 -25.83 -9.44 -3.64
N ASP A 86 -25.42 -10.09 -4.74
CA ASP A 86 -24.03 -10.12 -5.22
C ASP A 86 -23.50 -8.70 -5.53
N GLY A 87 -24.38 -7.81 -5.99
CA GLY A 87 -24.07 -6.43 -6.38
C GLY A 87 -23.52 -5.56 -5.25
N LEU A 88 -23.85 -5.87 -3.99
CA LEU A 88 -23.45 -5.08 -2.82
C LEU A 88 -21.93 -4.99 -2.63
N LEU A 89 -21.19 -6.00 -3.05
CA LEU A 89 -19.76 -6.13 -2.75
C LEU A 89 -18.85 -6.04 -4.00
N LEU A 90 -19.38 -5.70 -5.18
CA LEU A 90 -18.58 -5.72 -6.42
C LEU A 90 -17.31 -4.88 -6.31
N TRP A 91 -17.43 -3.62 -5.88
CA TRP A 91 -16.28 -2.73 -5.67
C TRP A 91 -15.28 -3.27 -4.64
N LYS A 92 -15.80 -3.81 -3.54
CA LYS A 92 -14.99 -4.36 -2.44
C LYS A 92 -14.26 -5.63 -2.85
N GLN A 93 -14.88 -6.46 -3.69
CA GLN A 93 -14.25 -7.63 -4.26
C GLN A 93 -13.02 -7.21 -5.08
N LYS A 94 -13.12 -6.17 -5.90
CA LYS A 94 -11.97 -5.65 -6.65
C LYS A 94 -10.84 -5.19 -5.73
N TRP A 95 -11.14 -4.40 -4.69
CA TRP A 95 -10.13 -3.93 -3.76
C TRP A 95 -9.44 -5.06 -3.01
N VAL A 96 -10.20 -6.07 -2.55
CA VAL A 96 -9.63 -7.20 -1.81
C VAL A 96 -8.83 -8.13 -2.73
N VAL A 97 -9.37 -8.47 -3.91
CA VAL A 97 -8.68 -9.34 -4.88
C VAL A 97 -7.38 -8.70 -5.37
N GLY A 98 -7.39 -7.38 -5.64
CA GLY A 98 -6.23 -6.62 -6.09
C GLY A 98 -5.10 -6.46 -5.06
N ARG A 99 -5.29 -6.92 -3.82
CA ARG A 99 -4.27 -6.88 -2.77
C ARG A 99 -3.81 -8.27 -2.33
N LEU A 100 -4.32 -9.36 -2.93
CA LEU A 100 -3.96 -10.73 -2.51
C LEU A 100 -2.48 -11.04 -2.74
N ASP A 101 -1.87 -10.43 -3.74
CA ASP A 101 -0.45 -10.57 -4.05
C ASP A 101 0.46 -9.87 -3.03
N GLU A 102 -0.07 -9.03 -2.12
CA GLU A 102 0.66 -8.44 -1.00
C GLU A 102 0.99 -9.45 0.11
N PHE A 103 0.40 -10.65 0.04
CA PHE A 103 0.51 -11.70 1.06
C PHE A 103 1.26 -12.93 0.52
N PRO A 104 2.54 -13.14 0.89
CA PRO A 104 3.35 -14.22 0.32
C PRO A 104 2.90 -15.62 0.75
N HIS A 105 2.00 -15.73 1.74
CA HIS A 105 1.42 -16.99 2.17
C HIS A 105 0.16 -17.37 1.37
N ILE A 106 -0.40 -16.45 0.58
CA ILE A 106 -1.46 -16.75 -0.38
C ILE A 106 -0.79 -17.27 -1.65
N SER A 107 -1.03 -18.55 -1.94
CA SER A 107 -0.42 -19.23 -3.09
C SER A 107 -0.88 -18.63 -4.43
N ARG A 108 0.00 -18.63 -5.44
CA ARG A 108 -0.34 -18.21 -6.82
C ARG A 108 -1.65 -18.80 -7.38
N PRO A 109 -1.96 -20.11 -7.22
CA PRO A 109 -3.24 -20.67 -7.67
C PRO A 109 -4.47 -19.99 -7.06
N LYS A 110 -4.46 -19.73 -5.75
CA LYS A 110 -5.57 -19.02 -5.07
C LYS A 110 -5.78 -17.60 -5.57
N ILE A 111 -4.70 -16.89 -5.94
CA ILE A 111 -4.79 -15.55 -6.54
C ILE A 111 -5.45 -15.64 -7.92
N GLN A 112 -5.05 -16.62 -8.72
CA GLN A 112 -5.64 -16.85 -10.05
C GLN A 112 -7.12 -17.29 -9.96
N GLU A 113 -7.47 -18.13 -8.99
CA GLU A 113 -8.87 -18.49 -8.68
C GLU A 113 -9.69 -17.26 -8.29
N ALA A 114 -9.15 -16.35 -7.47
CA ALA A 114 -9.84 -15.12 -7.08
C ALA A 114 -10.03 -14.15 -8.26
N LEU A 115 -9.04 -14.05 -9.16
CA LEU A 115 -9.14 -13.27 -10.40
C LEU A 115 -10.18 -13.86 -11.37
N ALA A 116 -10.32 -15.19 -11.42
CA ALA A 116 -11.38 -15.84 -12.18
C ALA A 116 -12.76 -15.62 -11.54
N ASP A 117 -12.89 -15.76 -10.22
CA ASP A 117 -14.16 -15.54 -9.51
C ASP A 117 -14.70 -14.12 -9.68
N ILE A 118 -13.82 -13.10 -9.65
CA ILE A 118 -14.26 -11.72 -9.89
C ILE A 118 -14.67 -11.51 -11.36
N GLU A 119 -13.99 -12.13 -12.32
CA GLU A 119 -14.37 -12.07 -13.74
C GLU A 119 -15.77 -12.65 -13.97
N ASP A 120 -16.05 -13.83 -13.41
CA ASP A 120 -17.36 -14.47 -13.48
C ASP A 120 -18.43 -13.64 -12.77
N THR A 121 -18.11 -13.06 -11.61
CA THR A 121 -19.04 -12.23 -10.85
C THR A 121 -19.38 -10.94 -11.60
N TYR A 122 -18.40 -10.31 -12.23
CA TYR A 122 -18.59 -9.10 -13.02
C TYR A 122 -19.39 -9.38 -14.29
N ALA A 123 -19.16 -10.52 -14.94
CA ALA A 123 -19.95 -10.96 -16.09
C ALA A 123 -21.43 -11.16 -15.72
N ARG A 124 -21.74 -11.79 -14.57
CA ARG A 124 -23.12 -11.93 -14.08
C ARG A 124 -23.77 -10.59 -13.74
N ALA A 125 -22.98 -9.62 -13.27
CA ALA A 125 -23.42 -8.26 -13.00
C ALA A 125 -23.48 -7.37 -14.28
N SER A 126 -23.28 -7.94 -15.47
CA SER A 126 -23.25 -7.20 -16.75
C SER A 126 -22.22 -6.06 -16.77
N ALA A 127 -21.12 -6.21 -16.03
CA ALA A 127 -19.97 -5.32 -16.11
C ALA A 127 -19.03 -5.75 -17.24
N GLY A 128 -18.28 -4.79 -17.77
CA GLY A 128 -17.26 -5.01 -18.78
C GLY A 128 -15.97 -5.58 -18.17
N LYS A 129 -14.97 -5.79 -19.04
CA LYS A 129 -13.71 -6.45 -18.67
C LYS A 129 -12.63 -5.51 -18.13
N ARG A 130 -12.81 -4.19 -18.24
CA ARG A 130 -11.73 -3.21 -17.98
C ARG A 130 -11.13 -3.36 -16.58
N ALA A 131 -11.99 -3.44 -15.56
CA ALA A 131 -11.55 -3.60 -14.17
C ALA A 131 -10.78 -4.92 -13.93
N VAL A 132 -11.25 -6.03 -14.50
CA VAL A 132 -10.60 -7.35 -14.37
C VAL A 132 -9.26 -7.38 -15.10
N LEU A 133 -9.20 -6.81 -16.31
CA LEU A 133 -7.96 -6.70 -17.08
C LEU A 133 -6.91 -5.88 -16.31
N LYS A 134 -7.33 -4.80 -15.65
CA LYS A 134 -6.46 -4.01 -14.77
C LYS A 134 -5.92 -4.84 -13.61
N LEU A 135 -6.78 -5.56 -12.89
CA LEU A 135 -6.36 -6.43 -11.78
C LEU A 135 -5.35 -7.49 -12.23
N ARG A 136 -5.59 -8.10 -13.40
CA ARG A 136 -4.67 -9.09 -13.98
C ARG A 136 -3.33 -8.46 -14.38
N TYR A 137 -3.35 -7.27 -14.98
CA TYR A 137 -2.14 -6.50 -15.27
C TYR A 137 -1.34 -6.19 -13.99
N GLN A 138 -1.97 -5.60 -12.98
CA GLN A 138 -1.31 -5.24 -11.72
C GLN A 138 -0.74 -6.48 -11.01
N THR A 139 -1.52 -7.56 -10.93
CA THR A 139 -1.05 -8.82 -10.34
C THR A 139 0.17 -9.37 -11.07
N ALA A 140 0.13 -9.43 -12.41
CA ALA A 140 1.25 -9.93 -13.20
C ALA A 140 2.50 -9.04 -13.06
N ARG A 141 2.32 -7.71 -13.09
CA ARG A 141 3.40 -6.73 -12.87
C ARG A 141 4.06 -6.92 -11.50
N ASP A 142 3.24 -7.01 -10.44
CA ASP A 142 3.72 -7.08 -9.06
C ASP A 142 4.33 -8.46 -8.73
N MET A 143 3.88 -9.51 -9.42
CA MET A 143 4.50 -10.85 -9.37
C MET A 143 5.75 -10.99 -10.25
N GLY A 144 6.00 -10.05 -11.17
CA GLY A 144 7.14 -10.07 -12.09
C GLY A 144 6.94 -10.89 -13.37
N ASP A 145 5.69 -11.23 -13.71
CA ASP A 145 5.33 -11.92 -14.94
C ASP A 145 5.27 -10.92 -16.12
N ALA A 146 6.42 -10.39 -16.53
CA ALA A 146 6.51 -9.24 -17.44
C ALA A 146 5.74 -9.41 -18.78
N ALA A 147 5.79 -10.59 -19.39
CA ALA A 147 5.09 -10.86 -20.64
C ALA A 147 3.56 -10.87 -20.47
N GLU A 148 3.07 -11.39 -19.34
CA GLU A 148 1.65 -11.44 -19.00
C GLU A 148 1.15 -10.03 -18.64
N ALA A 149 1.95 -9.26 -17.89
CA ALA A 149 1.68 -7.86 -17.58
C ALA A 149 1.51 -7.02 -18.86
N GLU A 150 2.44 -7.12 -19.82
CA GLU A 150 2.35 -6.41 -21.10
C GLU A 150 1.08 -6.77 -21.88
N ALA A 151 0.74 -8.07 -21.93
CA ALA A 151 -0.44 -8.54 -22.63
C ALA A 151 -1.75 -8.03 -22.01
N TYR A 152 -1.85 -8.00 -20.68
CA TYR A 152 -3.02 -7.47 -19.99
C TYR A 152 -3.10 -5.94 -20.04
N TRP A 153 -1.96 -5.25 -19.95
CA TRP A 153 -1.88 -3.81 -20.13
C TRP A 153 -2.47 -3.37 -21.48
N ALA A 154 -2.02 -3.99 -22.58
CA ALA A 154 -2.49 -3.67 -23.93
C ALA A 154 -4.01 -3.86 -24.08
N GLN A 155 -4.57 -4.89 -23.43
CA GLN A 155 -6.01 -5.13 -23.40
C GLN A 155 -6.75 -4.12 -22.51
N TRP A 156 -6.21 -3.82 -21.33
CA TRP A 156 -6.83 -2.92 -20.36
C TRP A 156 -6.97 -1.51 -20.92
N VAL A 157 -5.91 -0.92 -21.47
CA VAL A 157 -5.95 0.47 -21.97
C VAL A 157 -6.97 0.66 -23.10
N GLY A 158 -7.19 -0.37 -23.92
CA GLY A 158 -8.18 -0.37 -25.00
C GLY A 158 -9.59 -0.80 -24.58
N ALA A 159 -9.78 -1.32 -23.37
CA ALA A 159 -11.09 -1.80 -22.92
C ALA A 159 -12.03 -0.63 -22.60
N PRO A 160 -13.34 -0.73 -22.95
CA PRO A 160 -14.31 0.32 -22.66
C PRO A 160 -14.51 0.50 -21.15
N ARG A 161 -14.75 1.74 -20.73
CA ARG A 161 -15.09 2.08 -19.35
C ARG A 161 -16.53 1.71 -19.03
N ASP A 162 -16.80 1.38 -17.78
CA ASP A 162 -18.11 1.01 -17.24
C ASP A 162 -18.27 1.47 -15.78
N HIS A 163 -19.34 1.01 -15.13
CA HIS A 163 -19.70 1.37 -13.75
C HIS A 163 -18.81 0.75 -12.65
N LEU A 164 -17.89 -0.18 -13.00
CA LEU A 164 -16.91 -0.77 -12.08
C LEU A 164 -15.47 -0.34 -12.41
N THR A 165 -15.30 0.53 -13.40
CA THR A 165 -14.02 1.13 -13.78
C THR A 165 -13.61 2.17 -12.75
N ASP A 166 -12.34 2.17 -12.35
CA ASP A 166 -11.82 3.16 -11.41
C ASP A 166 -11.94 4.59 -11.94
N CYS A 167 -11.85 5.55 -11.02
CA CYS A 167 -11.88 6.96 -11.40
C CYS A 167 -10.71 7.27 -12.34
N PRO A 168 -10.83 8.31 -13.20
CA PRO A 168 -9.78 8.65 -14.16
C PRO A 168 -8.41 8.90 -13.53
N ALA A 169 -8.37 9.45 -12.31
CA ALA A 169 -7.13 9.71 -11.59
C ALA A 169 -6.39 8.41 -11.21
N CYS A 170 -7.11 7.40 -10.70
CA CYS A 170 -6.51 6.11 -10.34
C CYS A 170 -6.01 5.35 -11.57
N GLU A 171 -6.77 5.32 -12.67
CA GLU A 171 -6.29 4.65 -13.88
C GLU A 171 -5.09 5.38 -14.49
N LEU A 172 -5.05 6.72 -14.46
CA LEU A 172 -3.89 7.48 -14.91
C LEU A 172 -2.65 7.21 -14.04
N ASP A 173 -2.81 7.06 -12.72
CA ASP A 173 -1.74 6.67 -11.80
C ASP A 173 -1.17 5.28 -12.12
N ASP A 174 -2.06 4.30 -12.34
CA ASP A 174 -1.68 2.96 -12.81
C ASP A 174 -0.96 2.99 -14.18
N GLU A 175 -1.33 3.95 -15.05
CA GLU A 175 -0.63 4.17 -16.32
C GLU A 175 0.75 4.81 -16.16
N ILE A 176 0.94 5.64 -15.14
CA ILE A 176 2.24 6.25 -14.81
C ILE A 176 3.19 5.15 -14.32
N ASP A 177 2.73 4.27 -13.44
CA ASP A 177 3.53 3.13 -12.94
C ASP A 177 4.04 2.24 -14.08
N TYR A 178 3.20 1.96 -15.08
CA TYR A 178 3.61 1.21 -16.27
C TYR A 178 4.83 1.83 -16.97
N HIS A 179 4.84 3.14 -17.13
CA HIS A 179 5.96 3.84 -17.77
C HIS A 179 7.19 3.90 -16.86
N ILE A 180 7.00 4.02 -15.54
CA ILE A 180 8.10 4.00 -14.57
C ILE A 180 8.81 2.65 -14.59
N ASP A 181 8.08 1.55 -14.56
CA ASP A 181 8.65 0.18 -14.58
C ASP A 181 9.48 -0.10 -15.84
N ARG A 182 9.19 0.61 -16.94
CA ARG A 182 9.92 0.50 -18.21
C ARG A 182 11.09 1.48 -18.35
N GLY A 183 11.32 2.32 -17.33
CA GLY A 183 12.32 3.38 -17.38
C GLY A 183 11.93 4.55 -18.30
N GLU A 184 10.68 4.64 -18.73
CA GLU A 184 10.15 5.72 -19.58
C GLU A 184 9.82 6.97 -18.74
N TYR A 185 10.78 7.42 -17.92
CA TYR A 185 10.56 8.43 -16.86
C TYR A 185 10.01 9.77 -17.36
N LEU A 186 10.53 10.28 -18.49
CA LEU A 186 10.03 11.54 -19.07
C LEU A 186 8.55 11.42 -19.46
N ARG A 187 8.17 10.26 -20.03
CA ARG A 187 6.79 9.99 -20.43
C ARG A 187 5.88 9.83 -19.23
N ALA A 188 6.33 9.14 -18.18
CA ALA A 188 5.62 9.02 -16.91
C ALA A 188 5.33 10.41 -16.31
N TRP A 189 6.34 11.27 -16.22
CA TRP A 189 6.19 12.62 -15.68
C TRP A 189 5.24 13.49 -16.52
N GLN A 190 5.37 13.47 -17.86
CA GLN A 190 4.48 14.21 -18.74
C GLN A 190 3.02 13.74 -18.62
N LYS A 191 2.79 12.42 -18.54
CA LYS A 191 1.45 11.86 -18.34
C LYS A 191 0.82 12.27 -17.01
N ALA A 192 1.62 12.49 -15.98
CA ALA A 192 1.14 12.89 -14.66
C ALA A 192 0.62 14.34 -14.58
N ALA A 193 0.81 15.16 -15.63
CA ALA A 193 0.43 16.57 -15.61
C ALA A 193 -1.02 16.85 -15.12
N PRO A 194 -2.08 16.11 -15.53
CA PRO A 194 -3.43 16.35 -15.02
C PRO A 194 -3.57 16.18 -13.50
N ILE A 195 -2.85 15.21 -12.92
CA ILE A 195 -2.84 14.97 -11.47
C ILE A 195 -2.04 16.07 -10.77
N LEU A 196 -0.84 16.36 -11.26
CA LEU A 196 0.09 17.31 -10.64
C LEU A 196 -0.40 18.76 -10.69
N GLN A 197 -1.23 19.10 -11.68
CA GLN A 197 -1.88 20.40 -11.82
C GLN A 197 -3.22 20.49 -11.06
N GLY A 198 -3.65 19.40 -10.41
CA GLY A 198 -4.90 19.36 -9.65
C GLY A 198 -6.18 19.25 -10.50
N HIS A 199 -6.06 18.96 -11.79
CA HIS A 199 -7.21 18.73 -12.67
C HIS A 199 -7.86 17.35 -12.44
N GLN A 200 -7.12 16.40 -11.85
CA GLN A 200 -7.60 15.06 -11.49
C GLN A 200 -7.08 14.66 -10.10
N GLY A 201 -7.92 14.01 -9.31
CA GLY A 201 -7.56 13.51 -7.99
C GLY A 201 -8.67 12.65 -7.37
N CYS A 202 -8.33 11.94 -6.30
CA CYS A 202 -9.23 11.12 -5.49
C CYS A 202 -8.73 11.05 -4.03
N ALA A 203 -9.20 10.07 -3.27
CA ALA A 203 -8.76 9.87 -1.88
C ALA A 203 -7.26 9.48 -1.76
N GLU A 204 -6.69 8.87 -2.80
CA GLU A 204 -5.31 8.34 -2.80
C GLU A 204 -4.41 9.04 -3.83
N VAL A 205 -4.97 9.64 -4.89
CA VAL A 205 -4.25 10.40 -5.92
C VAL A 205 -4.48 11.89 -5.65
N PRO A 206 -3.44 12.73 -5.44
CA PRO A 206 -2.06 12.60 -5.90
C PRO A 206 -1.07 12.00 -4.88
N HIS A 207 -1.54 11.39 -3.78
CA HIS A 207 -0.67 10.99 -2.67
C HIS A 207 0.37 9.96 -3.13
N LEU A 208 -0.08 8.95 -3.89
CA LEU A 208 0.77 7.93 -4.52
C LEU A 208 1.67 8.54 -5.61
N THR A 209 1.08 9.28 -6.54
CA THR A 209 1.78 9.88 -7.69
C THR A 209 3.00 10.72 -7.31
N TYR A 210 2.91 11.48 -6.20
CA TYR A 210 4.05 12.26 -5.72
C TYR A 210 5.23 11.38 -5.32
N GLY A 211 4.99 10.22 -4.68
CA GLY A 211 6.01 9.26 -4.29
C GLY A 211 6.61 8.53 -5.50
N SER A 212 5.75 8.00 -6.38
CA SER A 212 6.16 7.24 -7.57
C SER A 212 7.08 8.06 -8.50
N LEU A 213 6.89 9.37 -8.58
CA LEU A 213 7.68 10.25 -9.46
C LEU A 213 9.00 10.74 -8.87
N LEU A 214 9.30 10.52 -7.58
CA LEU A 214 10.55 11.03 -6.96
C LEU A 214 11.80 10.46 -7.63
N TYR A 215 11.87 9.15 -7.79
CA TYR A 215 13.00 8.49 -8.45
C TYR A 215 13.07 8.81 -9.95
N PRO A 216 11.96 8.75 -10.73
CA PRO A 216 11.94 9.22 -12.12
C PRO A 216 12.50 10.64 -12.31
N LEU A 217 12.06 11.61 -11.51
CA LEU A 217 12.55 12.99 -11.59
C LEU A 217 14.03 13.11 -11.22
N PHE A 218 14.46 12.38 -10.19
CA PHE A 218 15.88 12.27 -9.84
C PHE A 218 16.72 11.76 -11.03
N LYS A 219 16.26 10.71 -11.72
CA LYS A 219 16.95 10.15 -12.89
C LYS A 219 16.97 11.07 -14.11
N LEU A 220 15.98 11.95 -14.24
CA LEU A 220 15.95 12.99 -15.27
C LEU A 220 16.80 14.22 -14.92
N GLY A 221 17.31 14.32 -13.70
CA GLY A 221 18.03 15.50 -13.20
C GLY A 221 17.11 16.66 -12.78
N GLU A 222 15.80 16.44 -12.74
CA GLU A 222 14.77 17.43 -12.37
C GLU A 222 14.62 17.51 -10.84
N LEU A 223 15.73 17.81 -10.16
CA LEU A 223 15.84 17.73 -8.71
C LEU A 223 14.95 18.74 -7.97
N ASP A 224 14.81 19.97 -8.50
CA ASP A 224 13.95 21.00 -7.89
C ASP A 224 12.48 20.53 -7.83
N GLU A 225 12.02 19.89 -8.90
CA GLU A 225 10.66 19.34 -8.96
C GLU A 225 10.51 18.12 -8.06
N ALA A 226 11.52 17.24 -8.00
CA ALA A 226 11.52 16.09 -7.10
C ALA A 226 11.46 16.51 -5.62
N LEU A 227 12.24 17.54 -5.24
CA LEU A 227 12.21 18.14 -3.91
C LEU A 227 10.83 18.74 -3.60
N ARG A 228 10.23 19.45 -4.55
CA ARG A 228 8.88 20.00 -4.42
C ARG A 228 7.85 18.90 -4.20
N PHE A 229 7.94 17.79 -4.95
CA PHE A 229 7.05 16.64 -4.80
C PHE A 229 7.22 15.95 -3.46
N HIS A 230 8.45 15.81 -2.97
CA HIS A 230 8.69 15.32 -1.61
C HIS A 230 7.99 16.20 -0.57
N GLN A 231 8.13 17.53 -0.68
CA GLN A 231 7.54 18.50 0.23
C GLN A 231 6.01 18.54 0.20
N LEU A 232 5.39 18.25 -0.95
CA LEU A 232 3.93 18.20 -1.11
C LEU A 232 3.34 16.83 -0.75
N GLY A 233 3.96 15.75 -1.21
CA GLY A 233 3.46 14.39 -1.07
C GLY A 233 3.57 13.83 0.35
N TYR A 234 4.70 14.01 1.02
CA TYR A 234 4.90 13.42 2.35
C TYR A 234 3.86 13.90 3.39
N PRO A 235 3.51 15.21 3.47
CA PRO A 235 2.41 15.70 4.32
C PRO A 235 1.05 15.00 4.12
N LEU A 236 0.78 14.47 2.92
CA LEU A 236 -0.48 13.82 2.60
C LEU A 236 -0.54 12.38 3.13
N ILE A 237 0.60 11.69 3.18
CA ILE A 237 0.66 10.26 3.52
C ILE A 237 1.06 9.96 4.97
N HIS A 238 1.79 10.85 5.66
CA HIS A 238 2.51 10.52 6.89
C HIS A 238 1.66 10.15 8.13
N ARG A 239 0.33 10.16 8.02
CA ARG A 239 -0.62 9.80 9.09
C ARG A 239 -1.50 8.59 8.76
N ASN A 240 -1.39 8.05 7.55
CA ASN A 240 -2.13 6.86 7.15
C ASN A 240 -1.15 5.75 6.78
N ARG A 241 -1.21 4.65 7.54
CA ARG A 241 -0.29 3.52 7.39
C ARG A 241 -0.46 2.77 6.07
N ASP A 242 -1.60 2.94 5.39
CA ASP A 242 -1.85 2.38 4.06
C ASP A 242 -0.80 2.82 3.03
N PHE A 243 -0.18 3.99 3.22
CA PHE A 243 0.87 4.52 2.34
C PHE A 243 2.29 4.10 2.75
N LEU A 244 2.47 2.97 3.44
CA LEU A 244 3.80 2.56 3.92
C LEU A 244 4.81 2.38 2.77
N ALA A 245 4.39 1.85 1.62
CA ALA A 245 5.24 1.74 0.44
C ALA A 245 5.70 3.13 -0.07
N THR A 246 4.76 4.07 -0.19
CA THR A 246 5.03 5.46 -0.60
C THR A 246 5.95 6.18 0.39
N VAL A 247 5.79 5.93 1.70
CA VAL A 247 6.75 6.39 2.72
C VAL A 247 8.16 5.86 2.43
N GLY A 248 8.28 4.61 1.97
CA GLY A 248 9.53 4.02 1.48
C GLY A 248 10.13 4.75 0.27
N GLU A 249 9.32 5.18 -0.69
CA GLU A 249 9.78 5.96 -1.85
C GLU A 249 10.33 7.34 -1.43
N HIS A 250 9.63 8.03 -0.53
CA HIS A 250 10.13 9.28 0.06
C HIS A 250 11.42 9.06 0.86
N LEU A 251 11.55 7.92 1.55
CA LEU A 251 12.79 7.56 2.24
C LEU A 251 13.94 7.33 1.26
N GLU A 252 13.73 6.54 0.22
CA GLU A 252 14.72 6.30 -0.83
C GLU A 252 15.21 7.62 -1.45
N PHE A 253 14.27 8.51 -1.81
CA PHE A 253 14.58 9.82 -2.38
C PHE A 253 15.43 10.70 -1.44
N LEU A 254 15.09 10.74 -0.14
CA LEU A 254 15.89 11.50 0.83
C LEU A 254 17.32 10.96 0.93
N VAL A 255 17.51 9.64 0.82
CA VAL A 255 18.85 9.04 0.84
C VAL A 255 19.60 9.30 -0.46
N LEU A 256 18.93 9.21 -1.63
CA LEU A 256 19.51 9.55 -2.95
C LEU A 256 20.03 10.99 -3.01
N THR A 257 19.36 11.90 -2.32
CA THR A 257 19.71 13.33 -2.26
C THR A 257 20.60 13.70 -1.08
N ASP A 258 21.15 12.71 -0.37
CA ASP A 258 22.03 12.84 0.82
C ASP A 258 21.40 13.61 2.00
N ASN A 259 20.07 13.63 2.08
CA ASN A 259 19.29 14.20 3.19
C ASN A 259 19.12 13.18 4.35
N LEU A 260 20.24 12.71 4.91
CA LEU A 260 20.27 11.60 5.86
C LEU A 260 19.55 11.87 7.20
N ALA A 261 19.58 13.11 7.71
CA ALA A 261 18.89 13.45 8.97
C ALA A 261 17.35 13.43 8.83
N PRO A 262 16.75 14.06 7.80
CA PRO A 262 15.35 13.85 7.46
C PRO A 262 14.98 12.38 7.20
N ALA A 263 15.84 11.62 6.51
CA ALA A 263 15.63 10.21 6.25
C ALA A 263 15.56 9.38 7.56
N LEU A 264 16.46 9.65 8.52
CA LEU A 264 16.43 9.04 9.84
C LEU A 264 15.16 9.37 10.63
N ALA A 265 14.70 10.62 10.57
CA ALA A 265 13.45 11.02 11.23
C ALA A 265 12.22 10.33 10.63
N LEU A 266 12.22 10.10 9.31
CA LEU A 266 11.19 9.34 8.62
C LEU A 266 11.24 7.86 9.03
N PHE A 267 12.43 7.26 9.07
CA PHE A 267 12.63 5.88 9.56
C PHE A 267 12.15 5.70 11.01
N GLU A 268 12.58 6.59 11.92
CA GLU A 268 12.17 6.57 13.33
C GLU A 268 10.65 6.60 13.51
N ARG A 269 9.99 7.45 12.73
CA ARG A 269 8.54 7.63 12.76
C ARG A 269 7.78 6.39 12.28
N HIS A 270 8.26 5.75 11.23
CA HIS A 270 7.48 4.78 10.47
C HIS A 270 7.93 3.32 10.62
N LEU A 271 9.06 3.07 11.31
CA LEU A 271 9.49 1.70 11.63
C LEU A 271 8.38 0.93 12.37
N GLY A 272 7.62 1.59 13.24
CA GLY A 272 6.48 1.00 13.93
C GLY A 272 5.48 0.36 12.96
N TRP A 273 5.09 1.09 11.91
CA TRP A 273 4.20 0.58 10.87
C TRP A 273 4.81 -0.61 10.14
N ALA A 274 6.09 -0.55 9.79
CA ALA A 274 6.75 -1.64 9.07
C ALA A 274 6.91 -2.94 9.89
N LEU A 275 6.92 -2.84 11.22
CA LEU A 275 7.00 -4.01 12.11
C LEU A 275 5.68 -4.79 12.16
N ASP A 276 4.53 -4.10 12.10
CA ASP A 276 3.21 -4.69 12.32
C ASP A 276 2.28 -4.64 11.09
N HIS A 277 2.71 -4.11 9.94
CA HIS A 277 1.87 -4.04 8.74
C HIS A 277 1.49 -5.43 8.21
N ALA A 278 0.24 -5.59 7.79
CA ALA A 278 -0.24 -6.84 7.21
C ALA A 278 0.26 -7.07 5.78
N SER A 279 0.31 -6.02 4.96
CA SER A 279 0.94 -6.07 3.63
C SER A 279 2.42 -6.32 3.79
N HIS A 280 2.88 -7.49 3.36
CA HIS A 280 4.30 -7.84 3.37
C HIS A 280 5.05 -7.16 2.22
N ARG A 281 4.34 -6.80 1.14
CA ARG A 281 4.88 -6.03 0.02
C ARG A 281 5.27 -4.62 0.46
N ASP A 282 4.40 -3.93 1.17
CA ASP A 282 4.68 -2.55 1.62
C ASP A 282 5.82 -2.53 2.65
N ARG A 283 5.87 -3.55 3.52
CA ARG A 283 7.00 -3.78 4.44
C ARG A 283 8.29 -3.97 3.68
N PHE A 284 8.27 -4.78 2.62
CA PHE A 284 9.44 -5.01 1.78
C PHE A 284 9.95 -3.69 1.17
N THR A 285 9.07 -2.89 0.56
CA THR A 285 9.44 -1.60 -0.03
C THR A 285 10.09 -0.66 0.99
N PHE A 286 9.46 -0.50 2.17
CA PHE A 286 10.03 0.33 3.24
C PHE A 286 11.38 -0.20 3.75
N LEU A 287 11.50 -1.51 3.97
CA LEU A 287 12.73 -2.14 4.49
C LEU A 287 13.87 -2.10 3.47
N ALA A 288 13.58 -2.20 2.17
CA ALA A 288 14.56 -2.01 1.11
C ALA A 288 15.12 -0.57 1.16
N ALA A 289 14.26 0.44 1.16
CA ALA A 289 14.68 1.84 1.31
C ALA A 289 15.46 2.10 2.62
N ALA A 290 15.03 1.50 3.72
CA ALA A 290 15.76 1.57 4.99
C ALA A 290 17.14 0.92 4.90
N SER A 291 17.29 -0.22 4.20
CA SER A 291 18.60 -0.86 4.00
C SER A 291 19.57 0.05 3.23
N PHE A 292 19.06 0.88 2.32
CA PHE A 292 19.86 1.88 1.63
C PHE A 292 20.28 3.01 2.58
N LEU A 293 19.37 3.58 3.38
CA LEU A 293 19.70 4.56 4.42
C LEU A 293 20.82 4.04 5.35
N TRP A 294 20.65 2.86 5.92
CA TRP A 294 21.61 2.31 6.88
C TRP A 294 22.95 1.94 6.23
N SER A 295 22.96 1.53 4.95
CA SER A 295 24.21 1.34 4.20
C SER A 295 24.95 2.67 4.00
N ARG A 296 24.23 3.77 3.75
CA ARG A 296 24.82 5.12 3.65
C ARG A 296 25.39 5.61 4.97
N LEU A 297 24.70 5.37 6.08
CA LEU A 297 25.19 5.74 7.42
C LEU A 297 26.45 4.95 7.79
N GLN A 298 26.50 3.65 7.45
CA GLN A 298 27.68 2.83 7.65
C GLN A 298 28.87 3.35 6.84
N ALA A 299 28.66 3.67 5.56
CA ALA A 299 29.69 4.22 4.69
C ALA A 299 30.16 5.63 5.07
N ALA A 300 29.38 6.34 5.91
CA ALA A 300 29.73 7.64 6.48
C ALA A 300 30.38 7.52 7.87
N ASP A 301 30.83 6.31 8.24
CA ASP A 301 31.48 5.99 9.52
C ASP A 301 30.67 6.42 10.77
N ARG A 302 29.34 6.42 10.67
CA ARG A 302 28.46 6.67 11.82
C ARG A 302 28.21 5.35 12.54
N GLU A 303 29.06 5.00 13.50
CA GLU A 303 28.95 3.76 14.27
C GLU A 303 27.62 3.66 15.02
N THR A 304 27.19 4.75 15.67
CA THR A 304 25.96 4.78 16.46
C THR A 304 25.04 5.92 16.05
N VAL A 305 23.73 5.67 16.02
CA VAL A 305 22.70 6.65 15.67
C VAL A 305 21.67 6.78 16.80
N PRO A 306 21.39 8.01 17.28
CA PRO A 306 20.36 8.24 18.28
C PRO A 306 18.96 8.26 17.64
N LEU A 307 18.04 7.41 18.10
CA LEU A 307 16.65 7.31 17.64
C LEU A 307 15.71 6.89 18.77
N ARG A 308 14.41 7.15 18.66
CA ARG A 308 13.35 6.60 19.54
C ARG A 308 12.53 5.57 18.78
N LEU A 309 13.06 4.35 18.71
CA LEU A 309 12.38 3.24 18.04
C LEU A 309 11.36 2.56 18.98
N PRO A 310 10.30 1.95 18.43
CA PRO A 310 9.25 1.30 19.21
C PRO A 310 9.78 0.12 20.03
N LYS A 311 9.17 -0.14 21.20
CA LYS A 311 9.53 -1.27 22.07
C LYS A 311 9.39 -2.65 21.41
N GLY A 312 8.55 -2.75 20.38
CA GLY A 312 8.40 -3.98 19.58
C GLY A 312 9.54 -4.23 18.59
N PHE A 313 10.49 -3.30 18.46
CA PHE A 313 11.66 -3.48 17.60
C PHE A 313 12.62 -4.51 18.22
N ALA A 314 13.06 -5.49 17.42
CA ALA A 314 13.92 -6.59 17.89
C ALA A 314 15.25 -6.12 18.50
N LEU A 315 15.78 -4.97 18.05
CA LEU A 315 17.01 -4.37 18.57
C LEU A 315 16.76 -3.19 19.50
N TYR A 316 15.54 -3.06 20.07
CA TYR A 316 15.16 -1.93 20.91
C TYR A 316 16.18 -1.65 22.03
N GLN A 317 16.61 -0.40 22.12
CA GLN A 317 17.50 0.10 23.18
C GLN A 317 16.78 1.20 23.97
N ALA A 318 16.66 1.01 25.29
CA ALA A 318 15.98 1.97 26.15
C ALA A 318 16.65 3.36 26.15
N GLN A 319 17.96 3.39 25.97
CA GLN A 319 18.79 4.60 25.89
C GLN A 319 18.67 5.32 24.54
N GLY A 320 18.08 4.67 23.52
CA GLY A 320 17.84 5.27 22.21
C GLY A 320 19.09 5.45 21.36
N ALA A 321 20.15 4.67 21.57
CA ALA A 321 21.34 4.64 20.72
C ALA A 321 21.44 3.28 20.04
N TYR A 322 21.58 3.26 18.72
CA TYR A 322 21.57 2.04 17.92
C TYR A 322 22.85 1.90 17.12
N ASP A 323 23.45 0.71 17.16
CA ASP A 323 24.59 0.34 16.35
C ASP A 323 24.17 0.22 14.87
N THR A 324 24.84 0.97 13.99
CA THR A 324 24.51 1.07 12.58
C THR A 324 24.67 -0.27 11.86
N GLN A 325 25.70 -1.04 12.18
CA GLN A 325 25.93 -2.35 11.56
C GLN A 325 24.85 -3.36 11.94
N ALA A 326 24.43 -3.37 13.21
CA ALA A 326 23.37 -4.23 13.72
C ALA A 326 22.02 -3.90 13.08
N VAL A 327 21.64 -2.62 13.01
CA VAL A 327 20.38 -2.22 12.38
C VAL A 327 20.42 -2.50 10.88
N LEU A 328 21.53 -2.22 10.20
CA LEU A 328 21.71 -2.56 8.79
C LEU A 328 21.55 -4.06 8.52
N GLY A 329 22.20 -4.89 9.34
CA GLY A 329 22.08 -6.34 9.25
C GLY A 329 20.64 -6.82 9.44
N TRP A 330 19.92 -6.23 10.40
CA TRP A 330 18.52 -6.56 10.62
C TRP A 330 17.62 -6.15 9.45
N VAL A 331 17.69 -4.91 8.95
CA VAL A 331 16.82 -4.46 7.83
C VAL A 331 17.09 -5.26 6.56
N LYS A 332 18.36 -5.56 6.26
CA LYS A 332 18.74 -6.42 5.10
C LYS A 332 18.18 -7.83 5.25
N ALA A 333 18.32 -8.43 6.42
CA ALA A 333 17.80 -9.77 6.68
C ALA A 333 16.27 -9.83 6.53
N GLN A 334 15.55 -8.84 7.06
CA GLN A 334 14.09 -8.78 6.92
C GLN A 334 13.66 -8.62 5.46
N ALA A 335 14.28 -7.70 4.72
CA ALA A 335 13.98 -7.48 3.30
C ALA A 335 14.28 -8.73 2.45
N GLN A 336 15.41 -9.40 2.69
CA GLN A 336 15.79 -10.65 2.01
C GLN A 336 14.81 -11.80 2.30
N GLN A 337 14.36 -11.93 3.55
CA GLN A 337 13.37 -12.95 3.91
C GLN A 337 12.03 -12.73 3.20
N LEU A 338 11.58 -11.47 3.09
CA LEU A 338 10.37 -11.13 2.35
C LEU A 338 10.54 -11.40 0.86
N ALA A 339 11.66 -10.97 0.26
CA ALA A 339 11.96 -11.23 -1.15
C ALA A 339 11.92 -12.72 -1.48
N ALA A 340 12.62 -13.54 -0.70
CA ALA A 340 12.67 -14.99 -0.90
C ALA A 340 11.29 -15.64 -0.83
N ARG A 341 10.42 -15.20 0.10
CA ARG A 341 9.04 -15.73 0.21
C ARG A 341 8.19 -15.33 -1.01
N PHE A 342 8.29 -14.09 -1.47
CA PHE A 342 7.54 -13.63 -2.63
C PHE A 342 8.02 -14.30 -3.91
N ASP A 343 9.32 -14.32 -4.17
CA ASP A 343 9.91 -14.93 -5.37
C ASP A 343 9.62 -16.44 -5.42
N ALA A 344 9.65 -17.14 -4.27
CA ALA A 344 9.21 -18.53 -4.19
C ALA A 344 7.71 -18.72 -4.49
N ARG A 345 6.83 -17.82 -4.01
CA ARG A 345 5.38 -17.85 -4.30
C ARG A 345 5.11 -17.53 -5.76
N ASN A 346 5.87 -16.59 -6.34
CA ASN A 346 5.70 -16.09 -7.69
C ASN A 346 6.26 -17.07 -8.73
N GLY A 347 7.38 -17.72 -8.44
CA GLY A 347 8.19 -18.41 -9.44
C GLY A 347 8.99 -17.45 -10.32
N THR A 348 9.30 -16.26 -9.81
CA THR A 348 10.08 -15.21 -10.49
C THR A 348 11.22 -14.73 -9.59
N SER A 349 12.06 -13.80 -10.05
CA SER A 349 13.12 -13.15 -9.25
C SER A 349 12.86 -11.66 -9.04
N ARG A 350 11.59 -11.25 -9.04
CA ARG A 350 11.16 -9.84 -9.03
C ARG A 350 11.67 -9.10 -7.80
N PHE A 351 11.50 -9.69 -6.62
CA PHE A 351 11.84 -9.04 -5.37
C PHE A 351 13.36 -9.07 -5.12
N GLN A 352 14.04 -10.14 -5.53
CA GLN A 352 15.49 -10.19 -5.54
C GLN A 352 16.08 -9.09 -6.45
N ALA A 353 15.54 -8.90 -7.65
CA ALA A 353 15.97 -7.83 -8.56
C ALA A 353 15.75 -6.42 -7.97
N LEU A 354 14.68 -6.22 -7.20
CA LEU A 354 14.44 -4.97 -6.47
C LEU A 354 15.51 -4.73 -5.40
N LEU A 355 15.91 -5.75 -4.64
CA LEU A 355 17.01 -5.63 -3.68
C LEU A 355 18.35 -5.33 -4.36
N GLU A 356 18.61 -5.95 -5.51
CA GLU A 356 19.81 -5.69 -6.31
C GLU A 356 19.84 -4.25 -6.82
N ARG A 357 18.70 -3.71 -7.30
CA ARG A 357 18.58 -2.28 -7.63
C ARG A 357 18.92 -1.42 -6.41
N THR A 358 18.30 -1.69 -5.26
CA THR A 358 18.54 -0.92 -4.03
C THR A 358 20.02 -0.95 -3.61
N ALA A 359 20.71 -2.08 -3.82
CA ALA A 359 22.13 -2.20 -3.51
C ALA A 359 23.05 -1.39 -4.44
N GLN A 360 22.58 -1.01 -5.64
CA GLN A 360 23.30 -0.18 -6.60
C GLN A 360 23.11 1.34 -6.38
N LEU A 361 22.01 1.75 -5.73
CA LEU A 361 21.69 3.16 -5.47
C LEU A 361 22.80 3.98 -4.76
N PRO A 362 23.66 3.42 -3.88
CA PRO A 362 24.80 4.18 -3.35
C PRO A 362 25.71 4.80 -4.40
N GLY A 363 25.83 4.18 -5.58
CA GLY A 363 26.60 4.72 -6.70
C GLY A 363 25.90 5.86 -7.44
N GLU A 364 24.63 6.13 -7.15
CA GLU A 364 23.83 7.17 -7.81
C GLU A 364 23.65 8.42 -6.96
N VAL A 365 24.00 8.40 -5.67
CA VAL A 365 23.75 9.50 -4.72
C VAL A 365 24.26 10.83 -5.26
N LEU A 366 23.38 11.82 -5.27
CA LEU A 366 23.68 13.19 -5.69
C LEU A 366 23.17 14.17 -4.63
N PRO A 367 24.07 14.77 -3.82
CA PRO A 367 23.68 15.69 -2.76
C PRO A 367 22.82 16.85 -3.28
N CYS A 368 21.61 16.97 -2.74
CA CYS A 368 20.66 18.02 -3.08
C CYS A 368 19.89 18.40 -1.81
N PRO A 369 20.39 19.36 -1.02
CA PRO A 369 19.82 19.69 0.28
C PRO A 369 18.36 20.13 0.17
N LEU A 370 17.50 19.65 1.07
CA LEU A 370 16.13 20.17 1.18
C LEU A 370 16.15 21.71 1.37
N PRO A 371 15.26 22.45 0.70
CA PRO A 371 15.13 23.88 0.92
C PRO A 371 14.88 24.16 2.41
N SER A 372 15.67 25.06 3.00
CA SER A 372 15.39 25.52 4.36
C SER A 372 13.97 26.08 4.40
N ARG A 373 13.11 25.56 5.27
CA ARG A 373 11.81 26.20 5.54
C ARG A 373 12.12 27.62 5.99
N GLY A 374 11.83 28.61 5.15
CA GLY A 374 11.96 30.02 5.50
C GLY A 374 11.23 30.25 6.83
N ARG A 375 11.90 30.94 7.76
CA ARG A 375 11.34 31.28 9.06
C ARG A 375 10.17 32.23 8.94
#